data_AF-A0A433PU81-F1
#
_entry.id   AF-A0A433PU81-F1
#
_cell.length_a   1.000
_cell.length_b   1.000
_cell.length_c   1.000
_cell.angle_alpha   90.00
_cell.angle_beta   90.00
_cell.angle_gamma   90.00
#
_symmetry.space_group_name_H-M   'P 1'
#
loop_
_entity.id
_entity.type
_entity.pdbx_description
1 polymer ?
#
loop_
_entity_poly.entity_id
_entity_poly.type
_entity_poly.pdbx_seq_one_letter_code
_entity_poly.pdbx_strand_id
1 'polypeptide(L)'
;MSSLYASLNSYVRKHRRAIAITAGIIGGAYLVGRYARTKLAEAQEHENAKRVARENLRRRFEQNQQDCTFTVLSLLPTLSEQLLHELDVEAIWNKLQQSRKTERVASSPIPSPSTSSSSPTEATKPEEDSKRDEDSIESGESSPREKSQVRDDLSASGVSLGGVSTSSDDPAGGAVTMSGSMSESMIVVNQAPAAGALDKKTKYQLWEELKVASFTRTLTSLYLLVILTLLTHIQLNLLGRFTYISSVAALNRDEPTIRLEKAAPAAGSGSASRSRGTLDFETERRFLGFSWWILNKGWRRVAERVDGVVKLVIGTMPLKQQTAHADITALVDRIRTGVEYEAAEAGSEDRVAFSFRPVMLPDSTAEERDVLAQAGFLDATQVEAEVQVEAEVRRLLDETRDFIDSPDFQMVLHSCLDEVFTLFLHNTFARTYNPLDAEREERERTVPLANLLPAVSRQAHLVVNGVPNEYVETLACIKELQGFSAIIYSSFDEAVAAA
;
A
#
# COMPACT_ATOMS: atom_id res chain seq x y z
N MET A 1 -53.99 70.23 -25.77
CA MET A 1 -52.75 69.81 -25.09
C MET A 1 -52.03 70.96 -24.36
N SER A 2 -52.26 72.23 -24.68
CA SER A 2 -51.58 73.39 -24.06
C SER A 2 -52.05 73.76 -22.63
N SER A 3 -53.30 73.47 -22.25
CA SER A 3 -53.82 73.79 -20.91
C SER A 3 -53.28 72.89 -19.80
N LEU A 4 -53.01 71.61 -20.11
CA LEU A 4 -52.42 70.65 -19.18
C LEU A 4 -50.99 71.03 -18.81
N TYR A 5 -50.19 71.50 -19.77
CA TYR A 5 -48.80 71.93 -19.53
C TYR A 5 -48.69 73.19 -18.66
N ALA A 6 -49.58 74.18 -18.85
CA ALA A 6 -49.58 75.40 -18.06
C ALA A 6 -50.02 75.15 -16.60
N SER A 7 -51.00 74.25 -16.40
CA SER A 7 -51.44 73.83 -15.06
C SER A 7 -50.37 73.02 -14.33
N LEU A 8 -49.60 72.20 -15.04
CA LEU A 8 -48.50 71.42 -14.45
C LEU A 8 -47.35 72.32 -14.01
N ASN A 9 -47.01 73.36 -14.79
CA ASN A 9 -45.90 74.26 -14.51
C ASN A 9 -46.17 75.15 -13.27
N SER A 10 -47.40 75.63 -13.09
CA SER A 10 -47.79 76.41 -11.91
C SER A 10 -47.82 75.59 -10.63
N TYR A 11 -48.24 74.31 -10.71
CA TYR A 11 -48.23 73.37 -9.59
C TYR A 11 -46.80 72.98 -9.16
N VAL A 12 -45.93 72.65 -10.11
CA VAL A 12 -44.52 72.33 -9.86
C VAL A 12 -43.78 73.50 -9.20
N ARG A 13 -44.04 74.75 -9.64
CA ARG A 13 -43.41 75.95 -9.07
C ARG A 13 -43.87 76.23 -7.64
N LYS A 14 -45.13 75.91 -7.31
CA LYS A 14 -45.72 76.12 -5.96
C LYS A 14 -45.27 75.06 -4.95
N HIS A 15 -44.99 73.82 -5.39
CA HIS A 15 -44.57 72.71 -4.53
C HIS A 15 -43.08 72.31 -4.63
N ARG A 16 -42.24 73.12 -5.28
CA ARG A 16 -40.81 72.83 -5.54
C ARG A 16 -40.00 72.31 -4.34
N ARG A 17 -40.25 72.83 -3.12
CA ARG A 17 -39.56 72.39 -1.90
C ARG A 17 -40.01 71.00 -1.46
N ALA A 18 -41.32 70.74 -1.50
CA ALA A 18 -41.87 69.42 -1.17
C ALA A 18 -41.42 68.37 -2.20
N ILE A 19 -41.42 68.71 -3.49
CA ILE A 19 -40.93 67.84 -4.56
C ILE A 19 -39.44 67.52 -4.38
N ALA A 20 -38.61 68.52 -4.04
CA ALA A 20 -37.18 68.31 -3.81
C ALA A 20 -36.89 67.41 -2.58
N ILE A 21 -37.62 67.61 -1.47
CA ILE A 21 -37.49 66.77 -0.26
C ILE A 21 -37.90 65.32 -0.57
N THR A 22 -39.04 65.13 -1.22
CA THR A 22 -39.53 63.78 -1.58
C THR A 22 -38.59 63.10 -2.58
N ALA A 23 -38.08 63.82 -3.59
CA ALA A 23 -37.09 63.30 -4.52
C ALA A 23 -35.77 62.93 -3.83
N GLY A 24 -35.33 63.72 -2.85
CA GLY A 24 -34.15 63.42 -2.04
C GLY A 24 -34.31 62.17 -1.18
N ILE A 25 -35.49 61.97 -0.55
CA ILE A 25 -35.80 60.76 0.22
C ILE A 25 -35.83 59.52 -0.69
N ILE A 26 -36.50 59.61 -1.83
CA ILE A 26 -36.59 58.51 -2.80
C ILE A 26 -35.20 58.16 -3.36
N GLY A 27 -34.42 59.18 -3.75
CA GLY A 27 -33.06 59.00 -4.25
C GLY A 27 -32.12 58.42 -3.19
N GLY A 28 -32.21 58.89 -1.94
CA GLY A 28 -31.46 58.35 -0.81
C GLY A 28 -31.80 56.89 -0.52
N ALA A 29 -33.09 56.54 -0.46
CA ALA A 29 -33.54 55.17 -0.27
C ALA A 29 -33.09 54.24 -1.42
N TYR A 30 -33.09 54.74 -2.66
CA TYR A 30 -32.58 54.00 -3.82
C TYR A 30 -31.07 53.73 -3.73
N LEU A 31 -30.27 54.74 -3.35
CA LEU A 31 -28.82 54.57 -3.18
C LEU A 31 -28.48 53.57 -2.07
N VAL A 32 -29.15 53.66 -0.92
CA VAL A 32 -28.97 52.71 0.19
C VAL A 32 -29.39 51.30 -0.22
N GLY A 33 -30.54 51.15 -0.89
CA GLY A 33 -31.00 49.86 -1.40
C GLY A 33 -30.05 49.24 -2.43
N ARG A 34 -29.47 50.06 -3.32
CA ARG A 34 -28.47 49.63 -4.30
C ARG A 34 -27.17 49.21 -3.61
N TYR A 35 -26.71 49.97 -2.62
CA TYR A 35 -25.53 49.62 -1.83
C TYR A 35 -25.73 48.32 -1.04
N ALA A 36 -26.88 48.14 -0.40
CA ALA A 36 -27.18 46.91 0.33
C ALA A 36 -27.22 45.68 -0.60
N ARG A 37 -27.84 45.80 -1.79
CA ARG A 37 -27.86 44.72 -2.79
C ARG A 37 -26.48 44.35 -3.31
N THR A 38 -25.66 45.35 -3.62
CA THR A 38 -24.28 45.13 -4.07
C THR A 38 -23.43 44.48 -2.98
N LYS A 39 -23.53 44.95 -1.73
CA LYS A 39 -22.82 44.33 -0.60
C LYS A 39 -23.27 42.91 -0.29
N LEU A 40 -24.56 42.61 -0.43
CA LEU A 40 -25.06 41.23 -0.25
C LEU A 40 -24.58 40.32 -1.38
N ALA A 41 -24.55 40.79 -2.63
CA ALA A 41 -24.01 40.02 -3.75
C ALA A 41 -22.52 39.74 -3.56
N GLU A 42 -21.72 40.75 -3.20
CA GLU A 42 -20.30 40.59 -2.87
C GLU A 42 -20.06 39.61 -1.72
N ALA A 43 -20.87 39.68 -0.65
CA ALA A 43 -20.77 38.75 0.48
C ALA A 43 -21.13 37.31 0.08
N GLN A 44 -22.17 37.11 -0.73
CA GLN A 44 -22.55 35.80 -1.25
C GLN A 44 -21.48 35.22 -2.16
N GLU A 45 -20.92 36.05 -3.05
CA GLU A 45 -19.83 35.65 -3.94
C GLU A 45 -18.58 35.24 -3.16
N HIS A 46 -18.21 36.01 -2.13
CA HIS A 46 -17.06 35.71 -1.30
C HIS A 46 -17.21 34.39 -0.52
N GLU A 47 -18.38 34.11 0.05
CA GLU A 47 -18.62 32.84 0.74
C GLU A 47 -18.71 31.65 -0.24
N ASN A 48 -19.30 31.85 -1.43
CA ASN A 48 -19.30 30.85 -2.48
C ASN A 48 -17.87 30.55 -2.97
N ALA A 49 -17.05 31.58 -3.18
CA ALA A 49 -15.65 31.44 -3.58
C ALA A 49 -14.84 30.67 -2.53
N LYS A 50 -14.99 31.01 -1.23
CA LYS A 50 -14.37 30.24 -0.13
C LYS A 50 -14.81 28.78 -0.13
N ARG A 51 -16.10 28.52 -0.31
CA ARG A 51 -16.63 27.16 -0.32
C ARG A 51 -16.04 26.35 -1.48
N VAL A 52 -16.02 26.91 -2.68
CA VAL A 52 -15.42 26.27 -3.87
C VAL A 52 -13.93 26.02 -3.67
N ALA A 53 -13.19 26.99 -3.13
CA ALA A 53 -11.76 26.85 -2.87
C ALA A 53 -11.47 25.72 -1.86
N ARG A 54 -12.23 25.64 -0.76
CA ARG A 54 -12.10 24.56 0.23
C ARG A 54 -12.45 23.20 -0.35
N GLU A 55 -13.51 23.13 -1.15
CA GLU A 55 -13.94 21.87 -1.76
C GLU A 55 -12.93 21.39 -2.81
N ASN A 56 -12.36 22.29 -3.61
CA ASN A 56 -11.28 21.97 -4.55
C ASN A 56 -10.04 21.44 -3.81
N LEU A 57 -9.61 22.14 -2.75
CA LEU A 57 -8.49 21.70 -1.91
C LEU A 57 -8.73 20.30 -1.35
N ARG A 58 -9.91 20.06 -0.78
CA ARG A 58 -10.27 18.76 -0.21
C ARG A 58 -10.23 17.65 -1.26
N ARG A 59 -10.83 17.86 -2.43
CA ARG A 59 -10.83 16.86 -3.51
C ARG A 59 -9.42 16.52 -3.97
N ARG A 60 -8.56 17.53 -4.13
CA ARG A 60 -7.15 17.32 -4.53
C ARG A 60 -6.35 16.61 -3.46
N PHE A 61 -6.58 16.94 -2.20
CA PHE A 61 -5.94 16.24 -1.09
C PHE A 61 -6.37 14.77 -1.05
N GLU A 62 -7.68 14.49 -1.15
CA GLU A 62 -8.22 13.12 -1.20
C GLU A 62 -7.65 12.33 -2.39
N GLN A 63 -7.56 12.96 -3.57
CA GLN A 63 -6.90 12.36 -4.73
C GLN A 63 -5.40 12.09 -4.46
N ASN A 64 -4.69 13.06 -3.87
CA ASN A 64 -3.28 12.90 -3.53
C ASN A 64 -3.04 11.73 -2.55
N GLN A 65 -3.96 11.50 -1.60
CA GLN A 65 -3.89 10.32 -0.73
C GLN A 65 -4.06 9.01 -1.51
N GLN A 66 -4.97 8.97 -2.48
CA GLN A 66 -5.14 7.80 -3.35
C GLN A 66 -3.90 7.57 -4.22
N ASP A 67 -3.31 8.64 -4.74
CA ASP A 67 -2.07 8.60 -5.52
C ASP A 67 -0.90 8.08 -4.67
N CYS A 68 -0.82 8.47 -3.38
CA CYS A 68 0.15 7.91 -2.44
C CYS A 68 0.00 6.39 -2.32
N THR A 69 -1.21 5.90 -2.04
CA THR A 69 -1.49 4.46 -1.91
C THR A 69 -1.15 3.70 -3.19
N PHE A 70 -1.56 4.23 -4.35
CA PHE A 70 -1.25 3.62 -5.64
C PHE A 70 0.26 3.60 -5.92
N THR A 71 0.96 4.69 -5.58
CA THR A 71 2.41 4.78 -5.74
C THR A 71 3.11 3.75 -4.87
N VAL A 72 2.72 3.60 -3.59
CA VAL A 72 3.29 2.57 -2.70
C VAL A 72 3.10 1.17 -3.32
N LEU A 73 1.88 0.84 -3.75
CA LEU A 73 1.59 -0.45 -4.39
C LEU A 73 2.41 -0.67 -5.67
N SER A 74 2.74 0.39 -6.40
CA SER A 74 3.55 0.33 -7.62
C SER A 74 5.04 0.15 -7.34
N LEU A 75 5.54 0.66 -6.21
CA LEU A 75 6.94 0.54 -5.79
C LEU A 75 7.24 -0.76 -5.04
N LEU A 76 6.22 -1.38 -4.42
CA LEU A 76 6.36 -2.61 -3.64
C LEU A 76 6.96 -3.80 -4.41
N PRO A 77 6.62 -4.08 -5.69
CA PRO A 77 7.23 -5.16 -6.44
C PRO A 77 8.75 -5.02 -6.57
N THR A 78 9.26 -3.80 -6.79
CA THR A 78 10.71 -3.55 -6.84
C THR A 78 11.38 -3.83 -5.51
N LEU A 79 10.77 -3.39 -4.41
CA LEU A 79 11.26 -3.68 -3.06
C LEU A 79 11.23 -5.19 -2.76
N SER A 80 10.14 -5.85 -3.16
CA SER A 80 9.90 -7.28 -2.99
C SER A 80 10.99 -8.13 -3.64
N GLU A 81 11.33 -7.84 -4.91
CA GLU A 81 12.35 -8.58 -5.66
C GLU A 81 13.71 -8.54 -4.95
N GLN A 82 14.13 -7.36 -4.49
CA GLN A 82 15.41 -7.22 -3.79
C GLN A 82 15.40 -7.89 -2.42
N LEU A 83 14.33 -7.67 -1.65
CA LEU A 83 14.22 -8.18 -0.29
C LEU A 83 14.13 -9.70 -0.24
N LEU A 84 13.28 -10.29 -1.09
CA LEU A 84 13.06 -11.74 -1.12
C LEU A 84 14.25 -12.49 -1.74
N HIS A 85 14.99 -11.86 -2.65
CA HIS A 85 16.20 -12.44 -3.22
C HIS A 85 17.38 -12.44 -2.23
N GLU A 86 17.61 -11.34 -1.51
CA GLU A 86 18.71 -11.29 -0.52
C GLU A 86 18.37 -12.04 0.79
N LEU A 87 17.10 -12.05 1.21
CA LEU A 87 16.62 -12.83 2.36
C LEU A 87 15.86 -14.09 1.89
N ASP A 88 16.55 -14.97 1.18
CA ASP A 88 15.97 -16.19 0.58
C ASP A 88 15.75 -17.32 1.61
N VAL A 89 14.59 -17.26 2.26
CA VAL A 89 14.10 -18.28 3.20
C VAL A 89 13.71 -19.57 2.46
N GLU A 90 13.26 -19.45 1.21
CA GLU A 90 12.83 -20.56 0.36
C GLU A 90 14.00 -21.48 -0.01
N ALA A 91 15.20 -20.93 -0.25
CA ALA A 91 16.42 -21.73 -0.45
C ALA A 91 16.74 -22.62 0.76
N ILE A 92 16.57 -22.11 1.98
CA ILE A 92 16.78 -22.88 3.22
C ILE A 92 15.74 -24.00 3.33
N TRP A 93 14.46 -23.69 3.07
CA TRP A 93 13.39 -24.67 3.02
C TRP A 93 13.64 -25.76 1.97
N ASN A 94 14.07 -25.37 0.78
CA ASN A 94 14.35 -26.29 -0.32
C ASN A 94 15.48 -27.27 0.04
N LYS A 95 16.56 -26.79 0.68
CA LYS A 95 17.65 -27.64 1.20
C LYS A 95 17.12 -28.65 2.24
N LEU A 96 16.26 -28.19 3.17
CA LEU A 96 15.64 -29.07 4.17
C LEU A 96 14.74 -30.12 3.51
N GLN A 97 13.92 -29.74 2.53
CA GLN A 97 13.00 -30.64 1.83
C GLN A 97 13.73 -31.67 0.96
N GLN A 98 14.79 -31.26 0.23
CA GLN A 98 15.63 -32.16 -0.55
C GLN A 98 16.28 -33.22 0.36
N SER A 99 16.80 -32.82 1.52
CA SER A 99 17.40 -33.76 2.47
C SER A 99 16.42 -34.82 2.99
N ARG A 100 15.14 -34.44 3.22
CA ARG A 100 14.08 -35.39 3.60
C ARG A 100 13.73 -36.35 2.47
N LYS A 101 13.73 -35.87 1.21
CA LYS A 101 13.46 -36.70 0.04
C LYS A 101 14.57 -37.75 -0.15
N THR A 102 15.83 -37.35 -0.02
CA THR A 102 16.98 -38.26 -0.12
C THR A 102 16.95 -39.34 0.96
N GLU A 103 16.60 -38.98 2.20
CA GLU A 103 16.41 -39.98 3.27
C GLU A 103 15.29 -40.96 2.99
N ARG A 104 14.13 -40.48 2.52
CA ARG A 104 12.99 -41.35 2.18
C ARG A 104 13.35 -42.36 1.09
N VAL A 105 14.07 -41.90 0.06
CA VAL A 105 14.55 -42.77 -1.02
C VAL A 105 15.57 -43.79 -0.51
N ALA A 106 16.47 -43.39 0.40
CA ALA A 106 17.45 -44.30 0.99
C ALA A 106 16.86 -45.32 1.98
N SER A 107 15.74 -44.98 2.64
CA SER A 107 15.03 -45.87 3.58
C SER A 107 14.03 -46.81 2.90
N SER A 108 13.79 -46.68 1.59
CA SER A 108 12.87 -47.57 0.87
C SER A 108 13.50 -48.96 0.72
N PRO A 109 12.85 -50.05 1.14
CA PRO A 109 13.41 -51.40 1.03
C PRO A 109 13.61 -51.78 -0.44
N ILE A 110 14.79 -52.32 -0.75
CA ILE A 110 15.11 -52.98 -2.03
C ILE A 110 14.15 -54.18 -2.19
N PRO A 111 13.31 -54.28 -3.24
CA PRO A 111 12.71 -55.56 -3.57
C PRO A 111 13.82 -56.47 -4.10
N SER A 112 14.12 -57.55 -3.38
CA SER A 112 15.08 -58.55 -3.83
C SER A 112 14.57 -59.28 -5.08
N PRO A 113 15.47 -59.71 -5.98
CA PRO A 113 15.10 -60.19 -7.30
C PRO A 113 14.60 -61.64 -7.24
N SER A 114 13.43 -61.90 -7.81
CA SER A 114 13.06 -63.24 -8.25
C SER A 114 12.88 -63.25 -9.77
N THR A 115 13.79 -63.98 -10.40
CA THR A 115 13.96 -64.23 -11.83
C THR A 115 12.85 -65.08 -12.44
N SER A 116 12.49 -64.73 -13.69
CA SER A 116 11.87 -65.53 -14.77
C SER A 116 10.41 -66.01 -14.56
N SER A 117 9.48 -65.96 -15.53
CA SER A 117 9.57 -65.87 -16.99
C SER A 117 8.22 -65.46 -17.64
N SER A 118 8.33 -65.05 -18.91
CA SER A 118 7.35 -65.08 -20.03
C SER A 118 6.18 -64.07 -20.10
N SER A 119 6.36 -63.12 -21.02
CA SER A 119 5.38 -62.44 -21.90
C SER A 119 4.70 -63.41 -22.90
N PRO A 120 3.78 -63.00 -23.80
CA PRO A 120 2.83 -61.87 -23.80
C PRO A 120 1.35 -62.27 -24.14
N THR A 121 0.44 -61.31 -23.95
CA THR A 121 -0.91 -61.10 -24.52
C THR A 121 -1.44 -62.03 -25.63
N GLU A 122 -2.67 -62.53 -25.49
CA GLU A 122 -3.77 -62.33 -26.46
C GLU A 122 -5.14 -62.74 -25.87
N ALA A 123 -6.20 -62.11 -26.39
CA ALA A 123 -7.60 -62.21 -26.01
C ALA A 123 -8.23 -63.61 -26.17
N THR A 124 -9.34 -63.87 -25.47
CA THR A 124 -10.70 -64.06 -26.03
C THR A 124 -11.66 -64.71 -24.99
N LYS A 125 -12.93 -64.28 -25.05
CA LYS A 125 -14.16 -64.69 -24.34
C LYS A 125 -14.35 -66.20 -24.11
N PRO A 126 -15.28 -66.59 -23.21
CA PRO A 126 -16.15 -67.73 -23.44
C PRO A 126 -17.51 -67.29 -24.03
N GLU A 127 -17.87 -67.91 -25.14
CA GLU A 127 -19.23 -67.99 -25.69
C GLU A 127 -20.06 -69.01 -24.90
N GLU A 128 -21.36 -68.74 -24.75
CA GLU A 128 -22.47 -69.55 -25.29
C GLU A 128 -23.81 -68.96 -24.79
N ASP A 129 -24.73 -68.59 -25.69
CA ASP A 129 -25.82 -69.49 -26.09
C ASP A 129 -26.84 -68.81 -27.03
N SER A 130 -27.19 -69.58 -28.07
CA SER A 130 -28.46 -69.69 -28.80
C SER A 130 -29.13 -68.55 -29.59
N LYS A 131 -29.10 -68.80 -30.91
CA LYS A 131 -30.24 -69.02 -31.84
C LYS A 131 -30.90 -67.83 -32.57
N ARG A 132 -30.54 -67.81 -33.87
CA ARG A 132 -31.38 -68.09 -35.06
C ARG A 132 -32.24 -67.00 -35.73
N ASP A 133 -31.93 -66.89 -37.03
CA ASP A 133 -32.78 -66.77 -38.23
C ASP A 133 -33.30 -65.38 -38.65
N GLU A 134 -32.56 -64.79 -39.62
CA GLU A 134 -33.00 -64.49 -41.00
C GLU A 134 -34.48 -64.10 -41.22
N ASP A 135 -34.76 -62.85 -41.63
CA ASP A 135 -34.66 -62.36 -43.03
C ASP A 135 -35.70 -61.25 -43.37
N SER A 136 -35.25 -60.36 -44.26
CA SER A 136 -35.99 -59.67 -45.31
C SER A 136 -36.99 -58.49 -45.08
N ILE A 137 -36.55 -57.33 -45.60
CA ILE A 137 -37.16 -56.51 -46.69
C ILE A 137 -38.19 -55.39 -46.38
N GLU A 138 -37.75 -54.18 -46.75
CA GLU A 138 -38.38 -52.98 -47.38
C GLU A 138 -39.61 -52.22 -46.83
N SER A 139 -39.35 -50.90 -46.69
CA SER A 139 -40.04 -49.76 -47.34
C SER A 139 -41.54 -49.53 -47.14
N GLY A 140 -41.90 -48.33 -46.63
CA GLY A 140 -43.25 -47.80 -46.80
C GLY A 140 -43.62 -46.60 -45.93
N GLU A 141 -43.63 -45.43 -46.55
CA GLU A 141 -44.10 -44.11 -46.13
C GLU A 141 -45.51 -44.06 -45.50
N SER A 142 -45.74 -43.14 -44.53
CA SER A 142 -46.83 -42.12 -44.53
C SER A 142 -47.22 -41.57 -43.13
N SER A 143 -47.36 -40.24 -43.05
CA SER A 143 -48.09 -39.43 -42.04
C SER A 143 -49.63 -39.66 -42.20
N PRO A 144 -50.60 -39.29 -41.30
CA PRO A 144 -50.71 -37.99 -40.58
C PRO A 144 -51.54 -37.89 -39.26
N ARG A 145 -51.50 -36.69 -38.62
CA ARG A 145 -52.55 -35.96 -37.81
C ARG A 145 -53.29 -36.71 -36.65
N GLU A 146 -53.75 -36.14 -35.53
CA GLU A 146 -54.33 -34.82 -35.21
C GLU A 146 -54.61 -34.69 -33.67
N LYS A 147 -54.69 -33.44 -33.19
CA LYS A 147 -55.66 -32.86 -32.22
C LYS A 147 -55.47 -32.85 -30.68
N SER A 148 -55.66 -31.59 -30.21
CA SER A 148 -56.43 -31.10 -29.05
C SER A 148 -55.78 -31.10 -27.67
N GLN A 149 -56.08 -30.18 -26.74
CA GLN A 149 -56.58 -28.80 -26.73
C GLN A 149 -56.65 -28.42 -25.21
N VAL A 150 -56.32 -27.16 -24.86
CA VAL A 150 -57.06 -26.29 -23.90
C VAL A 150 -56.74 -26.31 -22.37
N ARG A 151 -56.67 -25.07 -21.84
CA ARG A 151 -56.87 -24.52 -20.46
C ARG A 151 -55.76 -24.71 -19.43
N ASP A 152 -55.59 -23.84 -18.44
CA ASP A 152 -55.75 -22.40 -18.16
C ASP A 152 -55.27 -22.27 -16.70
N ASP A 153 -54.94 -21.05 -16.28
CA ASP A 153 -55.00 -20.57 -14.90
C ASP A 153 -53.85 -20.78 -13.88
N LEU A 154 -53.27 -19.62 -13.54
CA LEU A 154 -53.27 -18.97 -12.21
C LEU A 154 -52.13 -19.22 -11.19
N SER A 155 -51.49 -18.08 -10.90
CA SER A 155 -51.17 -17.52 -9.58
C SER A 155 -50.20 -18.24 -8.63
N ALA A 156 -49.09 -17.54 -8.38
CA ALA A 156 -48.57 -17.13 -7.08
C ALA A 156 -48.96 -17.96 -5.85
N SER A 157 -47.96 -18.56 -5.18
CA SER A 157 -47.71 -18.38 -3.75
C SER A 157 -46.40 -19.06 -3.32
N GLY A 158 -45.73 -18.44 -2.36
CA GLY A 158 -45.32 -19.13 -1.14
C GLY A 158 -44.17 -20.15 -1.22
N VAL A 159 -42.98 -19.68 -0.85
CA VAL A 159 -42.06 -20.26 0.15
C VAL A 159 -41.99 -21.80 0.26
N SER A 160 -40.80 -22.40 0.04
CA SER A 160 -40.11 -23.29 1.00
C SER A 160 -39.00 -24.17 0.38
N LEU A 161 -37.85 -24.17 1.06
CA LEU A 161 -36.86 -25.25 1.29
C LEU A 161 -36.29 -26.12 0.14
N GLY A 162 -34.97 -26.02 -0.01
CA GLY A 162 -34.08 -27.19 0.07
C GLY A 162 -33.47 -27.74 -1.24
N GLY A 163 -32.13 -27.73 -1.31
CA GLY A 163 -31.37 -28.80 -1.97
C GLY A 163 -30.47 -28.43 -3.16
N VAL A 164 -29.16 -28.49 -2.90
CA VAL A 164 -28.11 -29.14 -3.73
C VAL A 164 -27.72 -28.55 -5.10
N SER A 165 -26.48 -28.04 -5.11
CA SER A 165 -25.40 -28.19 -6.10
C SER A 165 -25.68 -28.02 -7.60
N THR A 166 -25.04 -26.99 -8.20
CA THR A 166 -24.25 -27.14 -9.43
C THR A 166 -23.07 -26.15 -9.47
N SER A 167 -21.98 -26.65 -10.03
CA SER A 167 -20.65 -26.12 -10.28
C SER A 167 -20.56 -24.73 -10.92
N SER A 168 -19.55 -23.97 -10.49
CA SER A 168 -18.83 -23.03 -11.36
C SER A 168 -17.33 -23.13 -11.07
N ASP A 169 -16.60 -23.52 -12.11
CA ASP A 169 -15.14 -23.51 -12.22
C ASP A 169 -14.62 -22.07 -12.17
N ASP A 170 -13.53 -21.84 -11.43
CA ASP A 170 -12.58 -20.76 -11.70
C ASP A 170 -11.14 -21.23 -11.36
N PRO A 171 -10.12 -20.72 -12.08
CA PRO A 171 -8.89 -21.45 -12.34
C PRO A 171 -7.75 -21.16 -11.33
N ALA A 172 -6.82 -22.10 -11.33
CA ALA A 172 -5.67 -22.21 -10.47
C ALA A 172 -4.67 -21.03 -10.54
N GLY A 173 -4.39 -20.43 -9.37
CA GLY A 173 -3.10 -19.83 -9.03
C GLY A 173 -2.42 -20.73 -8.00
N GLY A 174 -1.30 -21.37 -8.38
CA GLY A 174 -0.65 -22.42 -7.60
C GLY A 174 -0.07 -21.95 -6.27
N ALA A 175 -0.81 -22.13 -5.18
CA ALA A 175 -0.29 -22.04 -3.83
C ALA A 175 0.30 -23.40 -3.41
N VAL A 176 1.63 -23.48 -3.30
CA VAL A 176 2.33 -24.62 -2.71
C VAL A 176 1.92 -24.74 -1.24
N THR A 177 1.18 -25.79 -0.90
CA THR A 177 0.74 -26.07 0.48
C THR A 177 1.92 -26.53 1.33
N MET A 178 2.58 -25.58 1.98
CA MET A 178 3.67 -25.81 2.93
C MET A 178 3.11 -26.20 4.31
N SER A 179 2.88 -27.50 4.55
CA SER A 179 2.60 -28.05 5.87
C SER A 179 3.61 -29.14 6.20
N GLY A 180 4.61 -28.80 7.00
CA GLY A 180 5.65 -29.71 7.46
C GLY A 180 5.78 -29.66 8.97
N SER A 181 5.00 -30.49 9.67
CA SER A 181 5.11 -30.65 11.12
C SER A 181 6.45 -31.29 11.52
N MET A 182 7.13 -30.71 12.52
CA MET A 182 8.38 -31.21 13.10
C MET A 182 8.23 -32.52 13.90
N SER A 183 7.00 -32.96 14.17
CA SER A 183 6.74 -33.97 15.19
C SER A 183 7.18 -35.40 14.84
N GLU A 184 7.53 -35.69 13.58
CA GLU A 184 7.75 -37.07 13.13
C GLU A 184 9.23 -37.54 13.08
N SER A 185 10.21 -36.65 13.30
CA SER A 185 11.61 -36.95 12.96
C SER A 185 12.53 -37.32 14.13
N MET A 186 12.02 -37.88 15.23
CA MET A 186 12.85 -38.25 16.38
C MET A 186 12.70 -39.70 16.84
N ILE A 187 12.42 -40.64 15.93
CA ILE A 187 12.55 -42.07 16.20
C ILE A 187 14.03 -42.46 16.06
N VAL A 188 14.59 -42.98 17.15
CA VAL A 188 15.98 -43.42 17.30
C VAL A 188 16.23 -44.67 16.45
N VAL A 189 16.97 -44.51 15.35
CA VAL A 189 17.80 -45.59 14.79
C VAL A 189 19.17 -45.00 14.49
N ASN A 190 20.19 -45.60 15.10
CA ASN A 190 21.59 -45.23 14.95
C ASN A 190 22.11 -45.88 13.65
N GLN A 191 21.80 -45.28 12.50
CA GLN A 191 22.31 -45.72 11.21
C GLN A 191 23.09 -44.58 10.55
N ALA A 192 24.26 -44.91 9.99
CA ALA A 192 25.09 -43.96 9.27
C ALA A 192 24.26 -43.25 8.19
N PRO A 193 24.45 -41.93 7.97
CA PRO A 193 23.69 -41.23 6.95
C PRO A 193 23.92 -41.91 5.60
N ALA A 194 22.82 -42.22 4.91
CA ALA A 194 22.88 -42.69 3.53
C ALA A 194 23.66 -41.68 2.67
N ALA A 195 24.44 -42.16 1.70
CA ALA A 195 25.26 -41.31 0.85
C ALA A 195 24.40 -40.20 0.20
N GLY A 196 24.57 -38.95 0.64
CA GLY A 196 23.83 -37.78 0.17
C GLY A 196 22.75 -37.22 1.11
N ALA A 197 22.45 -37.86 2.25
CA ALA A 197 21.57 -37.29 3.28
C ALA A 197 22.34 -36.32 4.19
N LEU A 198 21.75 -35.15 4.49
CA LEU A 198 22.36 -34.18 5.42
C LEU A 198 22.44 -34.75 6.83
N ASP A 199 23.57 -34.53 7.50
CA ASP A 199 23.76 -34.92 8.90
C ASP A 199 22.74 -34.22 9.83
N LYS A 200 22.40 -34.87 10.94
CA LYS A 200 21.45 -34.36 11.94
C LYS A 200 21.88 -33.00 12.48
N LYS A 201 23.19 -32.77 12.67
CA LYS A 201 23.74 -31.49 13.13
C LYS A 201 23.52 -30.38 12.10
N THR A 202 23.78 -30.67 10.83
CA THR A 202 23.58 -29.72 9.71
C THR A 202 22.11 -29.37 9.53
N LYS A 203 21.21 -30.35 9.66
CA LYS A 203 19.76 -30.09 9.61
C LYS A 203 19.29 -29.18 10.73
N TYR A 204 19.77 -29.41 11.94
CA TYR A 204 19.45 -28.54 13.07
C TYR A 204 19.93 -27.10 12.81
N GLN A 205 21.16 -26.94 12.31
CA GLN A 205 21.70 -25.62 11.93
C GLN A 205 20.84 -24.92 10.87
N LEU A 206 20.36 -25.64 9.85
CA LEU A 206 19.46 -25.07 8.83
C LEU A 206 18.13 -24.62 9.43
N TRP A 207 17.59 -25.33 10.43
CA TRP A 207 16.37 -24.89 11.12
C TRP A 207 16.61 -23.66 12.01
N GLU A 208 17.77 -23.56 12.64
CA GLU A 208 18.16 -22.37 13.41
C GLU A 208 18.37 -21.15 12.50
N GLU A 209 19.01 -21.34 11.35
CA GLU A 209 19.15 -20.32 10.31
C GLU A 209 17.79 -19.91 9.76
N LEU A 210 16.93 -20.88 9.46
CA LEU A 210 15.56 -20.63 9.00
C LEU A 210 14.76 -19.82 10.02
N LYS A 211 14.87 -20.16 11.31
CA LYS A 211 14.18 -19.45 12.39
C LYS A 211 14.53 -17.96 12.39
N VAL A 212 15.82 -17.64 12.33
CA VAL A 212 16.28 -16.24 12.29
C VAL A 212 15.83 -15.57 10.99
N ALA A 213 16.11 -16.20 9.84
CA ALA A 213 15.80 -15.64 8.53
C ALA A 213 14.30 -15.37 8.31
N SER A 214 13.42 -16.26 8.76
CA SER A 214 11.96 -16.10 8.67
C SER A 214 11.49 -14.85 9.41
N PHE A 215 11.94 -14.64 10.65
CA PHE A 215 11.57 -13.44 11.41
C PHE A 215 12.25 -12.19 10.87
N THR A 216 13.54 -12.24 10.58
CA THR A 216 14.28 -11.10 10.00
C THR A 216 13.59 -10.60 8.74
N ARG A 217 13.26 -11.50 7.80
CA ARG A 217 12.60 -11.13 6.56
C ARG A 217 11.24 -10.49 6.79
N THR A 218 10.36 -11.15 7.52
CA THR A 218 8.99 -10.67 7.71
C THR A 218 8.95 -9.34 8.45
N LEU A 219 9.74 -9.19 9.52
CA LEU A 219 9.79 -7.94 10.26
C LEU A 219 10.41 -6.81 9.44
N THR A 220 11.45 -7.10 8.67
CA THR A 220 12.03 -6.13 7.73
C THR A 220 11.01 -5.69 6.68
N SER A 221 10.20 -6.61 6.14
CA SER A 221 9.10 -6.27 5.21
C SER A 221 8.10 -5.29 5.82
N LEU A 222 7.70 -5.49 7.09
CA LEU A 222 6.76 -4.60 7.79
C LEU A 222 7.34 -3.19 7.98
N TYR A 223 8.58 -3.09 8.46
CA TYR A 223 9.25 -1.78 8.61
C TYR A 223 9.40 -1.06 7.29
N LEU A 224 9.86 -1.76 6.24
CA LEU A 224 10.07 -1.14 4.93
C LEU A 224 8.76 -0.68 4.30
N LEU A 225 7.67 -1.44 4.47
CA LEU A 225 6.34 -1.02 4.02
C LEU A 225 5.95 0.32 4.67
N VAL A 226 6.05 0.42 6.00
CA VAL A 226 5.70 1.65 6.72
C VAL A 226 6.59 2.82 6.30
N ILE A 227 7.90 2.63 6.28
CA ILE A 227 8.90 3.65 5.91
C ILE A 227 8.67 4.12 4.47
N LEU A 228 8.42 3.21 3.53
CA LEU A 228 8.13 3.54 2.13
C LEU A 228 6.82 4.33 2.01
N THR A 229 5.78 3.94 2.74
CA THR A 229 4.51 4.67 2.78
C THR A 229 4.72 6.08 3.30
N LEU A 230 5.40 6.25 4.44
CA LEU A 230 5.64 7.57 5.01
C LEU A 230 6.46 8.48 4.10
N LEU A 231 7.54 7.97 3.49
CA LEU A 231 8.35 8.73 2.53
C LEU A 231 7.50 9.16 1.33
N THR A 232 6.70 8.24 0.80
CA THR A 232 5.80 8.50 -0.35
C THR A 232 4.78 9.58 -0.01
N HIS A 233 4.16 9.51 1.18
CA HIS A 233 3.25 10.54 1.67
C HIS A 233 3.95 11.90 1.80
N ILE A 234 5.16 11.97 2.35
CA ILE A 234 5.89 13.24 2.43
C ILE A 234 6.16 13.79 1.03
N GLN A 235 6.71 12.98 0.13
CA GLN A 235 7.06 13.42 -1.23
C GLN A 235 5.85 13.92 -2.02
N LEU A 236 4.75 13.15 -2.07
CA LEU A 236 3.57 13.55 -2.84
C LEU A 236 2.82 14.72 -2.20
N ASN A 237 2.74 14.83 -0.87
CA ASN A 237 2.09 16.00 -0.25
C ASN A 237 2.94 17.27 -0.42
N LEU A 238 4.28 17.15 -0.39
CA LEU A 238 5.18 18.25 -0.72
C LEU A 238 5.03 18.71 -2.17
N LEU A 239 4.84 17.81 -3.13
CA LEU A 239 4.59 18.19 -4.53
C LEU A 239 3.17 18.74 -4.74
N GLY A 240 2.17 18.08 -4.14
CA GLY A 240 0.77 18.43 -4.24
C GLY A 240 0.47 19.87 -3.82
N ARG A 241 1.20 20.40 -2.83
CA ARG A 241 1.06 21.80 -2.40
C ARG A 241 1.47 22.81 -3.48
N PHE A 242 2.48 22.52 -4.31
CA PHE A 242 2.90 23.43 -5.40
C PHE A 242 1.84 23.48 -6.50
N THR A 243 1.27 22.32 -6.83
CA THR A 243 0.14 22.21 -7.77
C THR A 243 -1.12 22.91 -7.24
N TYR A 244 -1.30 22.96 -5.91
CA TYR A 244 -2.34 23.76 -5.29
C TYR A 244 -2.07 25.26 -5.41
N ILE A 245 -0.88 25.73 -5.05
CA ILE A 245 -0.48 27.15 -5.13
C ILE A 245 -0.63 27.67 -6.55
N SER A 246 -0.17 26.92 -7.56
CA SER A 246 -0.33 27.31 -8.97
C SER A 246 -1.79 27.50 -9.36
N SER A 247 -2.67 26.62 -8.88
CA SER A 247 -4.11 26.71 -9.17
C SER A 247 -4.79 27.87 -8.48
N VAL A 248 -4.42 28.18 -7.23
CA VAL A 248 -4.96 29.33 -6.49
C VAL A 248 -4.45 30.64 -7.10
N ALA A 249 -3.16 30.69 -7.47
CA ALA A 249 -2.59 31.83 -8.17
C ALA A 249 -3.27 32.08 -9.52
N ALA A 250 -3.66 31.02 -10.25
CA ALA A 250 -4.43 31.13 -11.48
C ALA A 250 -5.86 31.66 -11.22
N LEU A 251 -6.55 31.16 -10.18
CA LEU A 251 -7.89 31.64 -9.80
C LEU A 251 -7.89 33.13 -9.38
N ASN A 252 -6.84 33.58 -8.70
CA ASN A 252 -6.70 34.98 -8.30
C ASN A 252 -6.33 35.92 -9.47
N ARG A 253 -5.71 35.40 -10.54
CA ARG A 253 -5.38 36.18 -11.75
C ARG A 253 -6.60 36.55 -12.59
N ASP A 254 -7.74 35.90 -12.36
CA ASP A 254 -9.02 36.28 -12.97
C ASP A 254 -9.73 37.45 -12.24
N GLU A 255 -9.09 38.07 -11.23
CA GLU A 255 -9.51 39.39 -10.75
C GLU A 255 -9.09 40.47 -11.76
N PRO A 256 -10.00 41.32 -12.27
CA PRO A 256 -9.69 42.34 -13.28
C PRO A 256 -8.96 43.52 -12.63
N THR A 257 -7.77 43.30 -12.08
CA THR A 257 -6.84 44.39 -11.78
C THR A 257 -6.05 44.70 -13.04
N ILE A 258 -6.51 45.73 -13.74
CA ILE A 258 -5.76 46.42 -14.80
C ILE A 258 -4.35 46.72 -14.28
N ARG A 259 -3.37 45.89 -14.65
CA ARG A 259 -1.95 46.26 -14.65
C ARG A 259 -1.47 46.24 -16.09
N LEU A 260 -1.33 47.45 -16.65
CA LEU A 260 -0.57 47.67 -17.88
C LEU A 260 0.90 47.29 -17.62
N GLU A 261 1.28 46.05 -17.87
CA GLU A 261 2.66 45.77 -18.25
C GLU A 261 2.80 45.95 -19.76
N LYS A 262 3.30 47.13 -20.11
CA LYS A 262 3.78 47.45 -21.45
C LYS A 262 4.97 46.54 -21.75
N ALA A 263 4.72 45.44 -22.45
CA ALA A 263 5.75 44.57 -23.00
C ALA A 263 6.64 45.38 -23.98
N ALA A 264 7.89 45.59 -23.59
CA ALA A 264 8.97 45.87 -24.53
C ALA A 264 9.69 44.54 -24.82
N PRO A 265 10.06 44.24 -26.09
CA PRO A 265 10.79 43.03 -26.40
C PRO A 265 12.27 43.27 -26.10
N ALA A 266 12.75 42.77 -24.96
CA ALA A 266 14.18 42.69 -24.69
C ALA A 266 14.63 41.24 -24.92
N ALA A 267 15.24 41.01 -26.07
CA ALA A 267 16.13 39.88 -26.28
C ALA A 267 17.30 39.97 -25.28
N GLY A 268 17.58 38.89 -24.56
CA GLY A 268 18.74 38.81 -23.68
C GLY A 268 18.56 37.76 -22.59
N SER A 269 19.38 36.71 -22.68
CA SER A 269 19.65 35.73 -21.63
C SER A 269 19.73 36.36 -20.23
N GLY A 270 18.99 35.80 -19.27
CA GLY A 270 19.04 36.21 -17.88
C GLY A 270 17.97 35.53 -17.04
N SER A 271 18.38 34.49 -16.31
CA SER A 271 17.62 33.80 -15.26
C SER A 271 17.06 34.75 -14.19
N ALA A 272 15.88 35.32 -14.43
CA ALA A 272 15.12 36.05 -13.41
C ALA A 272 13.63 35.97 -13.74
N SER A 273 12.84 35.41 -12.82
CA SER A 273 11.38 35.23 -12.89
C SER A 273 10.86 33.97 -13.62
N ARG A 274 11.34 32.78 -13.24
CA ARG A 274 10.47 31.59 -13.29
C ARG A 274 9.37 31.80 -12.24
N SER A 275 8.11 31.65 -12.64
CA SER A 275 6.93 31.74 -11.78
C SER A 275 7.15 30.97 -10.47
N ARG A 276 7.20 31.68 -9.34
CA ARG A 276 7.40 31.18 -7.95
C ARG A 276 6.28 30.24 -7.44
N GLY A 277 5.49 29.66 -8.35
CA GLY A 277 4.35 28.79 -8.06
C GLY A 277 4.25 27.55 -8.93
N THR A 278 5.12 27.32 -9.91
CA THR A 278 5.08 26.12 -10.78
C THR A 278 6.43 25.41 -10.75
N LEU A 279 6.48 24.25 -10.11
CA LEU A 279 7.64 23.35 -10.21
C LEU A 279 7.76 22.82 -11.65
N ASP A 280 8.99 22.67 -12.12
CA ASP A 280 9.24 22.07 -13.42
C ASP A 280 9.07 20.54 -13.35
N PHE A 281 8.55 19.94 -14.43
CA PHE A 281 8.28 18.50 -14.50
C PHE A 281 9.55 17.67 -14.32
N GLU A 282 10.69 18.17 -14.80
CA GLU A 282 11.98 17.51 -14.63
C GLU A 282 12.45 17.50 -13.17
N THR A 283 12.25 18.62 -12.44
CA THR A 283 12.53 18.73 -11.00
C THR A 283 11.64 17.78 -10.20
N GLU A 284 10.35 17.71 -10.51
CA GLU A 284 9.40 16.79 -9.88
C GLU A 284 9.84 15.33 -10.05
N ARG A 285 10.14 14.93 -11.30
CA ARG A 285 10.57 13.57 -11.60
C ARG A 285 11.88 13.20 -10.91
N ARG A 286 12.85 14.13 -10.87
CA ARG A 286 14.12 13.94 -10.15
C ARG A 286 13.90 13.78 -8.65
N PHE A 287 13.04 14.59 -8.05
CA PHE A 287 12.71 14.52 -6.62
C PHE A 287 12.03 13.20 -6.26
N LEU A 288 11.00 12.77 -7.01
CA LEU A 288 10.36 11.46 -6.81
C LEU A 288 11.34 10.30 -7.03
N GLY A 289 12.30 10.49 -7.94
CA GLY A 289 13.40 9.56 -8.19
C GLY A 289 14.22 9.19 -6.96
N PHE A 290 14.23 10.01 -5.90
CA PHE A 290 14.93 9.66 -4.65
C PHE A 290 14.29 8.50 -3.88
N SER A 291 13.06 8.11 -4.21
CA SER A 291 12.49 6.82 -3.76
C SER A 291 13.36 5.62 -4.17
N TRP A 292 14.20 5.77 -5.19
CA TRP A 292 15.20 4.78 -5.57
C TRP A 292 16.14 4.42 -4.41
N TRP A 293 16.48 5.37 -3.52
CA TRP A 293 17.39 5.14 -2.40
C TRP A 293 16.89 4.04 -1.45
N ILE A 294 15.68 4.21 -0.92
CA ILE A 294 15.09 3.21 -0.02
C ILE A 294 14.93 1.87 -0.74
N LEU A 295 14.54 1.87 -2.01
CA LEU A 295 14.30 0.66 -2.80
C LEU A 295 15.58 -0.13 -3.11
N ASN A 296 16.76 0.49 -3.15
CA ASN A 296 18.00 -0.14 -3.63
C ASN A 296 19.14 -0.22 -2.61
N LYS A 297 19.20 0.75 -1.69
CA LYS A 297 20.31 0.90 -0.73
C LYS A 297 19.82 0.99 0.70
N GLY A 298 18.84 1.84 0.96
CA GLY A 298 18.33 2.11 2.30
C GLY A 298 17.76 0.88 2.99
N TRP A 299 17.08 0.00 2.25
CA TRP A 299 16.43 -1.18 2.83
C TRP A 299 17.40 -2.14 3.54
N ARG A 300 18.66 -2.24 3.08
CA ARG A 300 19.69 -3.11 3.70
C ARG A 300 20.00 -2.67 5.13
N ARG A 301 19.97 -1.36 5.41
CA ARG A 301 20.21 -0.83 6.76
C ARG A 301 19.13 -1.29 7.74
N VAL A 302 17.87 -1.35 7.29
CA VAL A 302 16.76 -1.91 8.09
C VAL A 302 16.95 -3.41 8.28
N ALA A 303 17.28 -4.13 7.21
CA ALA A 303 17.50 -5.58 7.25
C ALA A 303 18.62 -5.95 8.25
N GLU A 304 19.76 -5.26 8.21
CA GLU A 304 20.88 -5.46 9.12
C GLU A 304 20.51 -5.16 10.58
N ARG A 305 19.79 -4.07 10.82
CA ARG A 305 19.35 -3.70 12.17
C ARG A 305 18.35 -4.70 12.75
N VAL A 306 17.34 -5.09 11.95
CA VAL A 306 16.36 -6.11 12.34
C VAL A 306 17.06 -7.45 12.57
N ASP A 307 17.96 -7.88 11.68
CA ASP A 307 18.71 -9.13 11.82
C ASP A 307 19.53 -9.18 13.12
N GLY A 308 20.23 -8.09 13.45
CA GLY A 308 20.97 -7.98 14.70
C GLY A 308 20.10 -8.20 15.93
N VAL A 309 18.93 -7.55 15.99
CA VAL A 309 18.00 -7.67 17.12
C VAL A 309 17.33 -9.04 17.15
N VAL A 310 16.90 -9.58 16.01
CA VAL A 310 16.28 -10.90 15.91
C VAL A 310 17.26 -11.99 16.35
N LYS A 311 18.54 -11.92 15.98
CA LYS A 311 19.57 -12.85 16.44
C LYS A 311 19.75 -12.81 17.96
N LEU A 312 19.69 -11.63 18.58
CA LEU A 312 19.79 -11.47 20.03
C LEU A 312 18.56 -12.02 20.78
N VAL A 313 17.37 -11.83 20.23
CA VAL A 313 16.11 -12.14 20.93
C VAL A 313 15.58 -13.54 20.61
N ILE A 314 15.51 -13.89 19.32
CA ILE A 314 14.97 -15.17 18.83
C ILE A 314 16.09 -16.21 18.66
N GLY A 315 17.31 -15.78 18.32
CA GLY A 315 18.44 -16.68 18.12
C GLY A 315 18.72 -17.55 19.35
N THR A 316 18.55 -17.02 20.56
CA THR A 316 18.77 -17.72 21.83
C THR A 316 17.65 -18.69 22.23
N MET A 317 16.49 -18.66 21.56
CA MET A 317 15.34 -19.50 21.90
C MET A 317 15.40 -20.86 21.20
N PRO A 318 15.22 -22.00 21.90
CA PRO A 318 15.21 -23.30 21.25
C PRO A 318 13.96 -23.50 20.38
N LEU A 319 14.12 -24.14 19.22
CA LEU A 319 13.05 -24.43 18.26
C LEU A 319 11.82 -25.17 18.84
N LYS A 320 12.04 -25.95 19.90
CA LYS A 320 11.00 -26.76 20.58
C LYS A 320 10.35 -26.05 21.76
N GLN A 321 10.75 -24.82 22.07
CA GLN A 321 10.14 -24.04 23.14
C GLN A 321 8.64 -23.91 22.87
N GLN A 322 7.84 -24.25 23.88
CA GLN A 322 6.40 -24.01 23.87
C GLN A 322 6.18 -22.51 24.09
N THR A 323 5.44 -21.89 23.19
CA THR A 323 5.10 -20.47 23.25
C THR A 323 3.59 -20.32 23.29
N ALA A 324 3.09 -19.48 24.19
CA ALA A 324 1.72 -19.02 24.20
C ALA A 324 1.54 -17.77 23.31
N HIS A 325 0.31 -17.32 23.12
CA HIS A 325 0.03 -16.09 22.37
C HIS A 325 0.70 -14.87 23.03
N ALA A 326 0.58 -14.73 24.35
CA ALA A 326 1.18 -13.63 25.10
C ALA A 326 2.72 -13.61 24.97
N ASP A 327 3.36 -14.78 24.96
CA ASP A 327 4.81 -14.89 24.79
C ASP A 327 5.26 -14.35 23.43
N ILE A 328 4.51 -14.63 22.36
CA ILE A 328 4.82 -14.17 21.00
C ILE A 328 4.59 -12.67 20.86
N THR A 329 3.52 -12.12 21.44
CA THR A 329 3.31 -10.66 21.48
C THR A 329 4.47 -9.98 22.21
N ALA A 330 4.82 -10.45 23.41
CA ALA A 330 5.95 -9.90 24.16
C ALA A 330 7.30 -10.09 23.44
N LEU A 331 7.46 -11.18 22.68
CA LEU A 331 8.63 -11.41 21.84
C LEU A 331 8.76 -10.35 20.75
N VAL A 332 7.66 -10.08 20.03
CA VAL A 332 7.61 -9.05 19.00
C VAL A 332 7.85 -7.67 19.59
N ASP A 333 7.23 -7.33 20.73
CA ASP A 333 7.43 -6.04 21.40
C ASP A 333 8.88 -5.81 21.84
N ARG A 334 9.56 -6.86 22.32
CA ARG A 334 11.00 -6.78 22.63
C ARG A 334 11.85 -6.54 21.39
N ILE A 335 11.51 -7.18 20.26
CA ILE A 335 12.21 -6.95 18.99
C ILE A 335 11.97 -5.53 18.51
N ARG A 336 10.72 -5.06 18.55
CA ARG A 336 10.36 -3.67 18.22
C ARG A 336 11.13 -2.69 19.08
N THR A 337 11.17 -2.90 20.39
CA THR A 337 11.94 -2.04 21.32
C THR A 337 13.44 -2.02 20.97
N GLY A 338 14.01 -3.13 20.49
CA GLY A 338 15.41 -3.18 20.06
C GLY A 338 15.68 -2.56 18.69
N VAL A 339 14.68 -2.54 17.80
CA VAL A 339 14.80 -1.95 16.46
C VAL A 339 14.51 -0.45 16.50
N GLU A 340 13.44 -0.04 17.19
CA GLU A 340 12.95 1.34 17.23
C GLU A 340 13.76 2.23 18.18
N TYR A 341 14.49 1.66 19.14
CA TYR A 341 15.25 2.42 20.12
C TYR A 341 16.70 1.96 20.22
N GLU A 342 17.59 2.89 20.54
CA GLU A 342 19.00 2.62 20.85
C GLU A 342 19.44 3.33 22.12
N ALA A 343 20.59 2.92 22.68
CA ALA A 343 21.14 3.57 23.86
C ALA A 343 21.58 5.00 23.50
N ALA A 344 21.17 5.98 24.30
CA ALA A 344 21.50 7.39 24.07
C ALA A 344 23.02 7.63 24.04
N GLU A 345 23.75 6.92 24.90
CA GLU A 345 25.20 6.88 24.94
C GLU A 345 25.66 5.45 25.25
N ALA A 346 26.92 5.13 24.90
CA ALA A 346 27.48 3.82 25.16
C ALA A 346 27.48 3.51 26.67
N GLY A 347 26.57 2.62 27.09
CA GLY A 347 26.41 2.20 28.49
C GLY A 347 25.37 2.98 29.29
N SER A 348 24.63 3.91 28.69
CA SER A 348 23.47 4.56 29.33
C SER A 348 22.25 3.64 29.34
N GLU A 349 21.44 3.71 30.41
CA GLU A 349 20.12 3.08 30.46
C GLU A 349 19.07 3.87 29.65
N ASP A 350 19.34 5.15 29.37
CA ASP A 350 18.46 6.00 28.60
C ASP A 350 18.41 5.55 27.14
N ARG A 351 17.19 5.46 26.61
CA ARG A 351 16.93 5.07 25.23
C ARG A 351 16.40 6.24 24.42
N VAL A 352 16.92 6.38 23.21
CA VAL A 352 16.45 7.34 22.21
C VAL A 352 15.88 6.59 21.01
N ALA A 353 14.94 7.23 20.32
CA ALA A 353 14.38 6.69 19.08
C ALA A 353 15.48 6.61 18.01
N PHE A 354 15.53 5.48 17.30
CA PHE A 354 16.46 5.30 16.20
C PHE A 354 16.07 6.18 15.02
N SER A 355 17.05 6.89 14.44
CA SER A 355 16.80 7.69 13.24
C SER A 355 16.74 6.80 12.00
N PHE A 356 15.54 6.69 11.42
CA PHE A 356 15.34 6.05 10.12
C PHE A 356 15.62 6.98 8.92
N ARG A 357 16.02 8.24 9.14
CA ARG A 357 16.34 9.18 8.04
C ARG A 357 17.36 8.62 7.04
N PRO A 358 18.47 7.99 7.48
CA PRO A 358 19.46 7.42 6.55
C PRO A 358 18.95 6.21 5.74
N VAL A 359 17.84 5.62 6.16
CA VAL A 359 17.13 4.57 5.40
C VAL A 359 16.31 5.19 4.27
N MET A 360 15.64 6.31 4.56
CA MET A 360 14.72 6.96 3.62
C MET A 360 15.45 7.77 2.56
N LEU A 361 16.50 8.50 2.95
CA LEU A 361 17.22 9.43 2.09
C LEU A 361 18.74 9.30 2.24
N PRO A 362 19.51 9.66 1.20
CA PRO A 362 20.96 9.77 1.29
C PRO A 362 21.37 10.93 2.22
N ASP A 363 22.47 10.76 2.95
CA ASP A 363 23.01 11.76 3.89
C ASP A 363 24.03 12.69 3.25
N SER A 364 24.70 12.21 2.19
CA SER A 364 25.77 12.95 1.53
C SER A 364 25.42 13.38 0.12
N THR A 365 25.94 14.55 -0.29
CA THR A 365 25.81 15.03 -1.68
C THR A 365 26.38 14.06 -2.72
N ALA A 366 27.34 13.22 -2.34
CA ALA A 366 27.89 12.18 -3.20
C ALA A 366 26.87 11.06 -3.44
N GLU A 367 26.21 10.59 -2.39
CA GLU A 367 25.12 9.62 -2.50
C GLU A 367 23.91 10.21 -3.24
N GLU A 368 23.59 11.49 -3.05
CA GLU A 368 22.52 12.14 -3.82
C GLU A 368 22.80 12.11 -5.33
N ARG A 369 24.04 12.40 -5.75
CA ARG A 369 24.44 12.30 -7.16
C ARG A 369 24.38 10.88 -7.68
N ASP A 370 24.82 9.92 -6.87
CA ASP A 370 24.76 8.50 -7.22
C ASP A 370 23.32 8.03 -7.44
N VAL A 371 22.37 8.48 -6.60
CA VAL A 371 20.94 8.24 -6.83
C VAL A 371 20.48 8.80 -8.17
N LEU A 372 20.84 10.04 -8.50
CA LEU A 372 20.47 10.64 -9.78
C LEU A 372 21.09 9.91 -10.99
N ALA A 373 22.33 9.44 -10.86
CA ALA A 373 22.99 8.66 -11.90
C ALA A 373 22.33 7.29 -12.09
N GLN A 374 22.10 6.55 -10.99
CA GLN A 374 21.53 5.20 -11.05
C GLN A 374 20.05 5.18 -11.43
N ALA A 375 19.30 6.23 -11.08
CA ALA A 375 17.92 6.41 -11.52
C ALA A 375 17.81 6.95 -12.97
N GLY A 376 18.93 7.20 -13.65
CA GLY A 376 18.97 7.57 -15.06
C GLY A 376 18.63 9.04 -15.35
N PHE A 377 18.87 9.94 -14.40
CA PHE A 377 18.64 11.38 -14.55
C PHE A 377 19.89 12.17 -15.00
N LEU A 378 21.05 11.52 -15.03
CA LEU A 378 22.32 12.11 -15.47
C LEU A 378 22.87 11.33 -16.67
N ASP A 379 23.27 12.07 -17.70
CA ASP A 379 24.00 11.51 -18.85
C ASP A 379 25.47 11.24 -18.50
N ALA A 380 26.15 10.38 -19.27
CA ALA A 380 27.56 10.03 -19.04
C ALA A 380 28.49 11.26 -18.90
N THR A 381 28.22 12.32 -19.68
CA THR A 381 28.95 13.59 -19.61
C THR A 381 28.68 14.37 -18.33
N GLN A 382 27.46 14.29 -17.79
CA GLN A 382 27.06 14.96 -16.54
C GLN A 382 27.60 14.21 -15.32
N VAL A 383 27.70 12.89 -15.40
CA VAL A 383 28.34 12.06 -14.38
C VAL A 383 29.84 12.39 -14.30
N GLU A 384 30.53 12.47 -15.43
CA GLU A 384 31.96 12.85 -15.49
C GLU A 384 32.22 14.29 -15.01
N ALA A 385 31.27 15.20 -15.21
CA ALA A 385 31.37 16.61 -14.84
C ALA A 385 31.02 16.90 -13.36
N GLU A 386 30.73 15.89 -12.54
CA GLU A 386 30.33 16.02 -11.13
C GLU A 386 29.20 17.05 -10.91
N VAL A 387 28.19 17.01 -11.79
CA VAL A 387 27.07 17.98 -11.74
C VAL A 387 26.38 17.91 -10.37
N GLN A 388 26.27 19.07 -9.72
CA GLN A 388 25.59 19.19 -8.44
C GLN A 388 24.08 19.04 -8.60
N VAL A 389 23.41 18.48 -7.58
CA VAL A 389 21.94 18.45 -7.53
C VAL A 389 21.40 19.88 -7.67
N GLU A 390 20.35 20.03 -8.48
CA GLU A 390 19.66 21.29 -8.70
C GLU A 390 19.21 21.89 -7.35
N ALA A 391 19.30 23.22 -7.22
CA ALA A 391 18.97 23.91 -5.97
C ALA A 391 17.55 23.63 -5.48
N GLU A 392 16.58 23.53 -6.40
CA GLU A 392 15.17 23.27 -6.06
C GLU A 392 14.96 21.83 -5.59
N VAL A 393 15.58 20.83 -6.25
CA VAL A 393 15.54 19.43 -5.79
C VAL A 393 16.17 19.31 -4.41
N ARG A 394 17.33 19.97 -4.19
CA ARG A 394 17.97 19.98 -2.87
C ARG A 394 17.08 20.59 -1.80
N ARG A 395 16.41 21.71 -2.10
CA ARG A 395 15.45 22.32 -1.17
C ARG A 395 14.33 21.36 -0.79
N LEU A 396 13.74 20.64 -1.76
CA LEU A 396 12.71 19.65 -1.48
C LEU A 396 13.23 18.48 -0.62
N LEU A 397 14.48 18.06 -0.85
CA LEU A 397 15.12 17.02 -0.03
C LEU A 397 15.39 17.49 1.39
N ASP A 398 15.89 18.71 1.57
CA ASP A 398 16.13 19.31 2.88
C ASP A 398 14.83 19.45 3.67
N GLU A 399 13.77 19.90 3.02
CA GLU A 399 12.46 19.97 3.65
C GLU A 399 11.88 18.58 3.97
N THR A 400 12.11 17.58 3.10
CA THR A 400 11.76 16.19 3.41
C THR A 400 12.52 15.69 4.64
N ARG A 401 13.81 16.05 4.79
CA ARG A 401 14.61 15.73 5.98
C ARG A 401 14.04 16.40 7.23
N ASP A 402 13.68 17.67 7.14
CA ASP A 402 13.07 18.41 8.26
C ASP A 402 11.77 17.75 8.73
N PHE A 403 10.92 17.29 7.80
CA PHE A 403 9.73 16.52 8.14
C PHE A 403 10.07 15.18 8.80
N ILE A 404 11.04 14.43 8.29
CA ILE A 404 11.44 13.13 8.86
C ILE A 404 12.05 13.28 10.26
N ASP A 405 12.82 14.33 10.50
CA ASP A 405 13.46 14.60 11.79
C ASP A 405 12.49 15.26 12.81
N SER A 406 11.27 15.61 12.38
CA SER A 406 10.27 16.22 13.25
C SER A 406 9.70 15.24 14.30
N PRO A 407 9.28 15.73 15.48
CA PRO A 407 8.62 14.89 16.49
C PRO A 407 7.27 14.35 16.00
N ASP A 408 6.56 15.11 15.16
CA ASP A 408 5.28 14.70 14.57
C ASP A 408 5.47 13.45 13.69
N PHE A 409 6.55 13.40 12.92
CA PHE A 409 6.90 12.22 12.13
C PHE A 409 7.15 11.00 13.02
N GLN A 410 7.87 11.15 14.13
CA GLN A 410 8.12 10.04 15.06
C GLN A 410 6.83 9.50 15.67
N MET A 411 5.89 10.37 16.03
CA MET A 411 4.57 9.96 16.51
C MET A 411 3.80 9.18 15.45
N VAL A 412 3.79 9.66 14.21
CA VAL A 412 3.08 9.00 13.09
C VAL A 412 3.73 7.67 12.75
N LEU A 413 5.06 7.61 12.70
CA LEU A 413 5.81 6.38 12.48
C LEU A 413 5.45 5.32 13.53
N HIS A 414 5.41 5.71 14.81
CA HIS A 414 5.03 4.81 15.89
C HIS A 414 3.61 4.27 15.72
N SER A 415 2.63 5.15 15.47
CA SER A 415 1.23 4.74 15.24
C SER A 415 1.09 3.81 14.01
N CYS A 416 1.80 4.10 12.93
CA CYS A 416 1.79 3.25 11.73
C CYS A 416 2.41 1.87 12.00
N LEU A 417 3.52 1.81 12.73
CA LEU A 417 4.14 0.55 13.12
C LEU A 417 3.22 -0.24 14.07
N ASP A 418 2.62 0.39 15.07
CA ASP A 418 1.70 -0.26 16.00
C ASP A 418 0.54 -0.97 15.28
N GLU A 419 -0.12 -0.28 14.35
CA GLU A 419 -1.22 -0.85 13.58
C GLU A 419 -0.76 -2.00 12.68
N VAL A 420 0.36 -1.82 11.95
CA VAL A 420 0.90 -2.85 11.05
C VAL A 420 1.37 -4.10 11.81
N PHE A 421 2.00 -3.93 12.98
CA PHE A 421 2.42 -5.04 13.82
C PHE A 421 1.25 -5.73 14.51
N THR A 422 0.21 -4.98 14.90
CA THR A 422 -1.04 -5.54 15.41
C THR A 422 -1.72 -6.41 14.37
N LEU A 423 -1.81 -5.92 13.12
CA LEU A 423 -2.35 -6.67 11.99
C LEU A 423 -1.51 -7.93 11.71
N PHE A 424 -0.18 -7.81 11.73
CA PHE A 424 0.73 -8.96 11.58
C PHE A 424 0.48 -10.03 12.65
N LEU A 425 0.41 -9.64 13.92
CA LEU A 425 0.16 -10.56 15.03
C LEU A 425 -1.19 -11.27 14.85
N HIS A 426 -2.23 -10.53 14.49
CA HIS A 426 -3.55 -11.08 14.21
C HIS A 426 -3.52 -12.08 13.05
N ASN A 427 -3.03 -11.66 11.88
CA ASN A 427 -3.03 -12.46 10.65
C ASN A 427 -2.13 -13.69 10.74
N THR A 428 -1.08 -13.65 11.56
CA THR A 428 -0.12 -14.77 11.69
C THR A 428 -0.53 -15.77 12.76
N PHE A 429 -1.00 -15.29 13.92
CA PHE A 429 -1.09 -16.10 15.12
C PHE A 429 -2.51 -16.29 15.64
N ALA A 430 -3.47 -15.41 15.33
CA ALA A 430 -4.81 -15.48 15.93
C ALA A 430 -5.52 -16.82 15.65
N ARG A 431 -5.37 -17.39 14.44
CA ARG A 431 -5.94 -18.69 14.10
C ARG A 431 -5.27 -19.84 14.85
N THR A 432 -3.97 -19.78 15.06
CA THR A 432 -3.20 -20.82 15.75
C THR A 432 -3.55 -20.89 17.24
N TYR A 433 -3.86 -19.74 17.84
CA TYR A 433 -4.19 -19.60 19.25
C TYR A 433 -5.70 -19.35 19.49
N ASN A 434 -6.57 -19.65 18.53
CA ASN A 434 -7.99 -19.31 18.60
C ASN A 434 -8.65 -19.93 19.87
N PRO A 435 -9.27 -19.12 20.74
CA PRO A 435 -9.88 -19.58 21.99
C PRO A 435 -11.13 -20.47 21.79
N LEU A 436 -11.77 -20.45 20.61
CA LEU A 436 -12.93 -21.34 20.36
C LEU A 436 -12.55 -22.83 20.33
N ASP A 437 -11.28 -23.15 20.08
CA ASP A 437 -10.76 -24.52 20.25
C ASP A 437 -10.42 -24.83 21.72
N ALA A 438 -10.27 -23.80 22.57
CA ALA A 438 -9.86 -23.89 23.97
C ALA A 438 -11.04 -24.05 24.94
N GLU A 439 -12.30 -23.97 24.49
CA GLU A 439 -13.48 -24.23 25.34
C GLU A 439 -13.53 -25.67 25.92
N ARG A 440 -12.61 -26.56 25.51
CA ARG A 440 -12.44 -27.89 26.10
C ARG A 440 -11.42 -27.96 27.25
N GLU A 441 -10.54 -26.98 27.43
CA GLU A 441 -9.52 -27.00 28.49
C GLU A 441 -9.26 -25.58 29.03
N GLU A 442 -9.33 -25.37 30.34
CA GLU A 442 -9.02 -24.09 31.05
C GLU A 442 -7.53 -23.65 30.93
N ARG A 443 -6.79 -24.13 29.93
CA ARG A 443 -5.36 -23.91 29.75
C ARG A 443 -5.09 -23.12 28.48
N GLU A 444 -4.19 -22.15 28.59
CA GLU A 444 -3.67 -21.38 27.46
C GLU A 444 -3.01 -22.33 26.45
N ARG A 445 -3.43 -22.24 25.18
CA ARG A 445 -2.89 -23.09 24.11
C ARG A 445 -1.45 -22.69 23.82
N THR A 446 -0.52 -23.62 24.04
CA THR A 446 0.90 -23.43 23.68
C THR A 446 1.25 -24.23 22.44
N VAL A 447 2.10 -23.67 21.57
CA VAL A 447 2.64 -24.39 20.41
C VAL A 447 4.16 -24.26 20.33
N PRO A 448 4.88 -25.25 19.78
CA PRO A 448 6.32 -25.13 19.54
C PRO A 448 6.63 -23.98 18.58
N LEU A 449 7.67 -23.19 18.88
CA LEU A 449 8.12 -22.08 18.03
C LEU A 449 8.34 -22.49 16.57
N ALA A 450 8.92 -23.67 16.33
CA ALA A 450 9.17 -24.15 14.98
C ALA A 450 7.90 -24.31 14.11
N ASN A 451 6.74 -24.56 14.74
CA ASN A 451 5.47 -24.69 14.02
C ASN A 451 4.93 -23.33 13.54
N LEU A 452 5.44 -22.24 14.09
CA LEU A 452 5.05 -20.87 13.71
C LEU A 452 5.85 -20.35 12.50
N LEU A 453 7.05 -20.88 12.25
CA LEU A 453 7.94 -20.41 11.19
C LEU A 453 7.32 -20.39 9.78
N PRO A 454 6.52 -21.40 9.36
CA PRO A 454 5.85 -21.35 8.06
C PRO A 454 4.85 -20.19 7.95
N ALA A 455 4.12 -19.89 9.03
CA ALA A 455 3.16 -18.78 9.06
C ALA A 455 3.88 -17.43 9.00
N VAL A 456 4.94 -17.27 9.80
CA VAL A 456 5.80 -16.07 9.77
C VAL A 456 6.42 -15.87 8.39
N SER A 457 6.99 -16.92 7.79
CA SER A 457 7.64 -16.83 6.47
C SER A 457 6.67 -16.45 5.36
N ARG A 458 5.42 -16.91 5.44
CA ARG A 458 4.36 -16.60 4.48
C ARG A 458 3.96 -15.13 4.55
N GLN A 459 3.97 -14.53 5.74
CA GLN A 459 3.57 -13.13 5.88
C GLN A 459 4.45 -12.16 5.12
N ALA A 460 5.75 -12.41 4.99
CA ALA A 460 6.62 -11.57 4.17
C ALA A 460 6.02 -11.35 2.77
N HIS A 461 5.58 -12.42 2.11
CA HIS A 461 4.95 -12.35 0.79
C HIS A 461 3.60 -11.63 0.80
N LEU A 462 2.80 -11.77 1.86
CA LEU A 462 1.52 -11.05 1.96
C LEU A 462 1.73 -9.54 2.18
N VAL A 463 2.80 -9.16 2.88
CA VAL A 463 3.15 -7.75 3.11
C VAL A 463 3.61 -7.08 1.81
N VAL A 464 4.49 -7.73 1.03
CA VAL A 464 5.08 -7.09 -0.16
C VAL A 464 4.38 -7.41 -1.48
N ASN A 465 3.73 -8.57 -1.60
CA ASN A 465 3.07 -9.06 -2.82
C ASN A 465 1.56 -9.33 -2.63
N GLY A 466 0.96 -8.93 -1.50
CA GLY A 466 -0.46 -9.14 -1.23
C GLY A 466 -1.36 -8.44 -2.25
N VAL A 467 -2.38 -9.15 -2.74
CA VAL A 467 -3.42 -8.60 -3.62
C VAL A 467 -4.79 -9.15 -3.19
N PRO A 468 -5.71 -8.33 -2.64
CA PRO A 468 -5.48 -6.95 -2.15
C PRO A 468 -4.45 -6.90 -1.01
N ASN A 469 -3.81 -5.75 -0.81
CA ASN A 469 -2.80 -5.57 0.24
C ASN A 469 -3.43 -4.94 1.49
N GLU A 470 -3.87 -5.79 2.43
CA GLU A 470 -4.51 -5.37 3.68
C GLU A 470 -3.62 -4.42 4.52
N TYR A 471 -2.29 -4.58 4.46
CA TYR A 471 -1.37 -3.73 5.22
C TYR A 471 -1.31 -2.30 4.66
N VAL A 472 -1.25 -2.17 3.34
CA VAL A 472 -1.29 -0.85 2.68
C VAL A 472 -2.65 -0.17 2.91
N GLU A 473 -3.74 -0.91 2.81
CA GLU A 473 -5.09 -0.40 3.07
C GLU A 473 -5.24 0.08 4.51
N THR A 474 -4.72 -0.68 5.47
CA THR A 474 -4.71 -0.31 6.89
C THR A 474 -3.95 0.99 7.11
N LEU A 475 -2.74 1.13 6.53
CA LEU A 475 -1.94 2.35 6.62
C LEU A 475 -2.69 3.56 6.05
N ALA A 476 -3.38 3.42 4.92
CA ALA A 476 -4.16 4.50 4.30
C ALA A 476 -5.33 5.00 5.19
N CYS A 477 -5.80 4.18 6.13
CA CYS A 477 -6.87 4.52 7.07
C CYS A 477 -6.40 5.17 8.38
N ILE A 478 -5.08 5.24 8.63
CA ILE A 478 -4.54 5.79 9.88
C ILE A 478 -4.72 7.30 9.92
N LYS A 479 -5.37 7.80 10.98
CA LYS A 479 -5.75 9.21 11.11
C LYS A 479 -4.54 10.11 11.35
N GLU A 480 -3.56 9.61 12.07
CA GLU A 480 -2.29 10.28 12.36
C GLU A 480 -1.54 10.54 11.06
N LEU A 481 -1.47 9.54 10.15
CA LEU A 481 -0.86 9.69 8.83
C LEU A 481 -1.63 10.68 7.94
N GLN A 482 -2.96 10.62 7.93
CA GLN A 482 -3.79 11.56 7.19
C GLN A 482 -3.64 13.00 7.72
N GLY A 483 -3.59 13.16 9.04
CA GLY A 483 -3.37 14.45 9.71
C GLY A 483 -2.00 15.03 9.38
N PHE A 484 -0.95 14.21 9.48
CA PHE A 484 0.41 14.60 9.09
C PHE A 484 0.52 14.97 7.61
N SER A 485 -0.10 14.19 6.73
CA SER A 485 -0.18 14.50 5.30
C SER A 485 -0.88 15.84 5.06
N ALA A 486 -1.95 16.14 5.80
CA ALA A 486 -2.65 17.42 5.70
C ALA A 486 -1.79 18.59 6.22
N ILE A 487 -0.99 18.39 7.27
CA ILE A 487 -0.02 19.39 7.75
C ILE A 487 1.00 19.68 6.67
N ILE A 488 1.63 18.66 6.08
CA ILE A 488 2.61 18.86 4.99
C ILE A 488 1.97 19.59 3.80
N TYR A 489 0.79 19.13 3.38
CA TYR A 489 0.08 19.71 2.23
C TYR A 489 -0.31 21.18 2.45
N SER A 490 -0.59 21.56 3.70
CA SER A 490 -0.97 22.94 4.09
C SER A 490 0.18 23.77 4.67
N SER A 491 1.37 23.18 4.84
CA SER A 491 2.57 23.89 5.26
C SER A 491 3.04 24.79 4.12
N PHE A 492 2.61 26.04 4.20
CA PHE A 492 3.08 27.11 3.33
C PHE A 492 4.24 27.79 4.04
N ASP A 493 5.37 27.91 3.35
CA ASP A 493 6.45 28.78 3.79
C ASP A 493 5.84 30.16 4.10
N GLU A 494 5.94 30.62 5.35
CA GLU A 494 5.36 31.90 5.83
C GLU A 494 5.79 33.12 4.99
N ALA A 495 6.77 32.94 4.10
CA ALA A 495 7.15 33.86 3.04
C ALA A 495 6.03 34.23 2.05
N VAL A 496 4.92 33.48 1.96
CA VAL A 496 3.77 33.84 1.11
C VAL A 496 2.77 34.74 1.85
N ALA A 497 2.72 34.69 3.19
CA ALA A 497 1.85 35.55 3.98
C ALA A 497 2.44 36.96 4.24
N ALA A 498 3.75 37.13 4.01
CA ALA A 498 4.47 38.39 4.19
C ALA A 498 4.72 39.19 2.89
N ALA A 499 4.14 38.77 1.76
CA ALA A 499 4.15 39.46 0.47
C ALA A 499 2.73 39.85 0.06
#